data_AF-A0A3D2U7D2-F1
#
_entry.id   AF-A0A3D2U7D2-F1
#
_cell.length_a   1.000
_cell.length_b   1.000
_cell.length_c   1.000
_cell.angle_alpha   90.00
_cell.angle_beta   90.00
_cell.angle_gamma   90.00
#
_symmetry.space_group_name_H-M   'P 1'
#
loop_
_entity.id
_entity.type
_entity.pdbx_description
1 polymer ?
#
loop_
_entity_poly.entity_id
_entity_poly.type
_entity_poly.pdbx_seq_one_letter_code
_entity_poly.pdbx_strand_id
1 'polypeptide(L)' 'MNKPYMCLQPTEIALLQAASRIYAARLAADQVPGGGEVEALRTAVAESMSLARTIDESVMADKELD' A
#
# COMPACT_ATOMS: atom_id res chain seq x y z
N MET A 1 -2.96 3.09 -31.41
CA MET A 1 -2.97 3.77 -30.10
C MET A 1 -2.15 2.95 -29.13
N ASN A 2 -0.90 3.35 -28.86
CA ASN A 2 -0.03 2.69 -27.90
C ASN A 2 -0.41 3.20 -26.51
N LYS A 3 -1.39 2.57 -25.83
CA LYS A 3 -1.64 2.90 -24.42
C LYS A 3 -0.42 2.40 -23.64
N PRO A 4 0.28 3.26 -22.88
CA PRO A 4 1.34 2.79 -22.01
C PRO A 4 0.68 1.89 -20.96
N TYR A 5 0.80 0.58 -21.13
CA TYR A 5 0.46 -0.35 -20.06
C TYR A 5 1.41 -0.06 -18.90
N MET A 6 0.87 0.01 -17.69
CA MET A 6 1.71 0.17 -16.50
C MET A 6 2.65 -1.04 -16.40
N CYS A 7 3.96 -0.77 -16.34
CA CYS A 7 5.00 -1.78 -16.19
C CYS A 7 5.42 -1.91 -14.72
N LEU A 8 4.44 -2.17 -13.84
CA LEU A 8 4.73 -2.39 -12.42
C LEU A 8 5.32 -3.78 -12.20
N GLN A 9 6.31 -3.87 -11.32
CA GLN A 9 6.83 -5.13 -10.82
C GLN A 9 5.75 -5.86 -10.00
N PRO A 10 5.81 -7.21 -9.89
CA PRO A 10 4.84 -7.96 -9.09
C PRO A 10 4.72 -7.47 -7.63
N THR A 11 5.84 -7.07 -7.03
CA THR A 11 5.88 -6.48 -5.68
C THR A 11 5.15 -5.13 -5.62
N GLU A 12 5.33 -4.28 -6.63
CA GLU A 12 4.63 -3.00 -6.75
C GLU A 12 3.12 -3.20 -6.94
N ILE A 13 2.70 -4.26 -7.65
CA ILE A 13 1.28 -4.62 -7.78
C ILE A 13 0.71 -5.03 -6.42
N ALA A 14 1.43 -5.83 -5.62
CA ALA A 14 0.98 -6.21 -4.29
C ALA A 14 0.83 -4.98 -3.37
N LEU A 15 1.80 -4.06 -3.41
CA LEU A 15 1.75 -2.80 -2.66
C LEU A 15 0.60 -1.90 -3.13
N LEU A 16 0.36 -1.81 -4.43
CA LEU A 16 -0.77 -1.06 -5.00
C LEU A 16 -2.11 -1.62 -4.51
N GLN A 17 -2.27 -2.94 -4.52
CA GLN A 17 -3.50 -3.58 -4.03
C GLN A 17 -3.70 -3.38 -2.51
N ALA A 18 -2.63 -3.38 -1.72
CA ALA A 18 -2.72 -3.09 -0.29
C ALA A 18 -3.10 -1.61 -0.06
N ALA A 19 -2.40 -0.68 -0.72
CA ALA A 19 -2.69 0.75 -0.64
C ALA A 19 -4.12 1.09 -1.07
N SER A 20 -4.63 0.44 -2.14
CA SER A 20 -6.01 0.67 -2.58
C SER A 20 -7.04 0.27 -1.52
N ARG A 21 -6.79 -0.80 -0.76
CA ARG A 21 -7.69 -1.24 0.33
C ARG A 21 -7.65 -0.28 1.51
N ILE A 22 -6.46 0.18 1.89
CA ILE A 22 -6.27 1.16 2.96
C ILE A 22 -6.99 2.48 2.60
N TYR A 23 -6.78 2.98 1.38
CA TYR A 23 -7.44 4.19 0.90
C TYR A 23 -8.96 4.04 0.85
N ALA A 24 -9.47 2.92 0.35
CA ALA A 24 -10.91 2.64 0.32
C ALA A 24 -11.51 2.59 1.73
N ALA A 25 -10.81 2.02 2.71
CA ALA A 25 -11.24 2.01 4.10
C ALA A 25 -11.30 3.44 4.68
N ARG A 26 -10.30 4.28 4.39
CA ARG A 26 -10.29 5.70 4.79
C ARG A 26 -11.45 6.48 4.18
N LEU A 27 -11.73 6.27 2.89
CA LEU A 27 -12.89 6.87 2.21
C LEU A 27 -14.20 6.45 2.87
N ALA A 28 -14.38 5.15 3.13
CA ALA A 28 -15.59 4.63 3.75
C ALA A 28 -15.80 5.10 5.20
N ALA A 29 -14.72 5.53 5.87
CA ALA A 29 -14.74 6.05 7.24
C ALA A 29 -14.81 7.60 7.30
N ASP A 30 -15.07 8.29 6.18
CA ASP A 30 -15.05 9.75 6.07
C ASP A 30 -13.73 10.40 6.55
N GLN A 31 -12.61 9.67 6.42
CA GLN A 31 -11.27 10.13 6.81
C GLN A 31 -10.50 10.80 5.67
N VAL A 32 -11.16 11.08 4.54
CA VAL A 32 -10.59 11.79 3.40
C VAL A 32 -11.34 13.12 3.24
N PRO A 33 -10.80 14.24 3.75
CA PRO A 33 -11.44 15.53 3.57
C PRO A 33 -11.43 15.92 2.08
N GLY A 34 -12.42 16.70 1.66
CA GLY A 34 -12.47 17.20 0.28
C GLY A 34 -11.22 18.00 -0.07
N GLY A 35 -10.56 17.66 -1.17
CA GLY A 35 -9.27 18.23 -1.57
C GLY A 35 -8.05 17.57 -0.91
N GLY A 36 -8.27 16.60 0.00
CA GLY A 36 -7.23 15.82 0.68
C GLY A 36 -6.97 14.44 0.05
N GLU A 37 -7.55 14.15 -1.11
CA GLU A 37 -7.51 12.82 -1.74
C GLU A 37 -6.09 12.38 -2.09
N VAL A 38 -5.27 13.31 -2.60
CA VAL A 38 -3.88 13.04 -2.96
C VAL A 38 -3.04 12.69 -1.73
N GLU A 39 -3.21 13.45 -0.65
CA GLU A 39 -2.49 13.18 0.60
C GLU A 39 -2.94 11.88 1.24
N ALA A 40 -4.25 11.62 1.29
CA ALA A 40 -4.78 10.36 1.79
C ALA A 40 -4.28 9.14 0.98
N LEU A 41 -4.13 9.28 -0.34
CA LEU A 41 -3.58 8.24 -1.20
C LEU A 41 -2.08 8.04 -0.95
N ARG A 42 -1.31 9.12 -0.78
CA ARG A 42 0.12 9.05 -0.37
C ARG A 42 0.29 8.36 0.97
N THR A 43 -0.56 8.69 1.95
CA THR A 43 -0.58 8.02 3.26
C THR A 43 -0.86 6.53 3.11
N ALA A 44 -1.86 6.14 2.31
CA ALA A 44 -2.19 4.73 2.10
C ALA A 44 -1.05 3.93 1.45
N VAL A 45 -0.28 4.54 0.54
CA VAL A 45 0.94 3.94 -0.04
C VAL A 45 2.05 3.80 1.00
N ALA A 46 2.26 4.82 1.84
CA ALA A 46 3.25 4.74 2.93
C ALA A 46 2.89 3.64 3.94
N GLU A 47 1.60 3.51 4.29
CA GLU A 47 1.11 2.48 5.21
C GLU A 47 1.24 1.07 4.61
N SER A 48 1.04 0.90 3.31
CA SER A 48 1.25 -0.42 2.67
C SER A 48 2.71 -0.86 2.70
N MET A 49 3.65 0.08 2.53
CA MET A 49 5.09 -0.19 2.69
C MET A 49 5.45 -0.53 4.14
N SER A 50 4.87 0.19 5.10
CA SER A 50 5.06 -0.11 6.53
C SER A 50 4.57 -1.51 6.87
N LEU A 51 3.37 -1.88 6.39
CA LEU A 51 2.82 -3.22 6.57
C LEU A 51 3.72 -4.30 5.97
N ALA A 52 4.20 -4.10 4.74
CA ALA A 52 5.11 -5.03 4.10
C ALA A 52 6.40 -5.22 4.91
N ARG A 53 6.96 -4.13 5.47
CA ARG A 53 8.14 -4.19 6.33
C ARG A 53 7.89 -4.95 7.62
N THR A 54 6.77 -4.70 8.31
CA THR A 54 6.43 -5.43 9.54
C THR A 54 6.32 -6.94 9.29
N ILE A 55 5.73 -7.34 8.15
CA ILE A 55 5.64 -8.76 7.76
C ILE A 55 7.04 -9.34 7.53
N ASP A 56 7.88 -8.64 6.76
CA ASP A 56 9.24 -9.09 6.46
C ASP A 56 10.07 -9.25 7.74
N GLU A 57 10.04 -8.26 8.63
CA GLU A 57 10.72 -8.30 9.94
C GLU A 57 10.23 -9.47 10.80
N SER A 58 8.91 -9.73 10.83
CA SER A 58 8.33 -10.83 11.61
C SER A 58 8.76 -12.20 11.06
N VAL A 59 8.73 -12.37 9.74
CA VAL A 59 9.14 -13.63 9.09
C VAL A 59 10.64 -13.87 9.20
N MET A 60 11.47 -12.82 9.16
CA MET A 60 12.91 -12.95 9.37
C MET A 60 13.23 -13.29 10.83
N ALA A 61 12.59 -12.63 11.80
CA ALA A 61 12.78 -12.92 13.22
C ALA A 61 12.44 -14.38 13.56
N ASP A 62 11.36 -14.91 12.98
CA ASP A 62 10.99 -16.32 13.16
C ASP A 62 12.05 -17.29 12.60
N LYS A 63 12.77 -16.90 11.53
CA LYS A 63 13.83 -17.72 10.93
C LYS A 63 15.18 -17.64 11.64
N GLU A 64 15.38 -16.67 12.53
CA GLU A 64 16.61 -16.55 13.34
C GLU A 64 16.56 -17.38 14.63
N LEU A 65 15.38 -17.89 15.00
CA LEU A 65 15.16 -18.69 16.21
C LEU A 65 15.23 -20.21 15.97
N ASP A 66 15.35 -20.64 14.71
CA ASP A 66 15.60 -22.03 14.28
C ASP A 66 17.06 -22.23 13.81
#